data_AF-A0A2M6GI78-F1
#
_entry.id   AF-A0A2M6GI78-F1
#
_cell.length_a   1.000
_cell.length_b   1.000
_cell.length_c   1.000
_cell.angle_alpha   90.00
_cell.angle_beta   90.00
_cell.angle_gamma   90.00
#
_symmetry.space_group_name_H-M   'P 1'
#
loop_
_entity.id
_entity.type
_entity.pdbx_description
1 polymer ?
#
loop_
_entity_poly.entity_id
_entity_poly.type
_entity_poly.pdbx_seq_one_letter_code
_entity_poly.pdbx_strand_id
1 'polypeptide(L)' 'MLYIDPHVHMTSRTTDDYEAMRNAGVVAMIEPAFWMGQPRT' A
#
# COMPACT_ATOMS: atom_id res chain seq x y z
N MET A 1 10.63 -0.79 15.78
CA MET A 1 11.43 -0.16 14.70
C MET A 1 10.46 0.50 13.72
N LEU A 2 10.85 1.59 13.06
CA LEU A 2 10.00 2.27 12.08
C LEU A 2 10.48 1.95 10.68
N TYR A 3 9.55 1.64 9.77
CA TYR A 3 9.86 1.20 8.41
C TYR A 3 9.16 2.04 7.35
N ILE A 4 9.82 2.19 6.21
CA ILE A 4 9.24 2.72 4.98
C ILE A 4 9.17 1.54 4.00
N ASP A 5 7.98 1.25 3.49
CA ASP A 5 7.81 0.27 2.41
C ASP A 5 8.04 0.97 1.06
N PRO A 6 9.14 0.67 0.34
CA PRO A 6 9.46 1.37 -0.89
C PRO A 6 8.57 0.97 -2.08
N HIS A 7 7.72 -0.05 -1.96
CA HIS A 7 6.89 -0.51 -3.08
C HIS A 7 5.61 -1.22 -2.60
N VAL A 8 4.47 -0.52 -2.68
CA VAL A 8 3.15 -1.10 -2.43
C VAL A 8 2.13 -0.68 -3.48
N HIS A 9 1.14 -1.51 -3.78
CA HIS A 9 0.04 -1.17 -4.71
C HIS A 9 -1.24 -0.94 -3.91
N MET A 10 -1.65 0.33 -3.76
CA MET A 10 -2.66 0.74 -2.77
C MET A 10 -4.06 0.29 -3.17
N THR A 11 -4.36 0.32 -4.47
CA THR A 11 -5.66 -0.12 -5.03
C THR A 11 -5.96 -1.60 -4.78
N SER A 12 -4.94 -2.42 -4.50
CA SER A 12 -5.08 -3.86 -4.23
C SER A 12 -5.13 -4.20 -2.74
N ARG A 13 -5.23 -3.20 -1.85
CA ARG A 13 -5.22 -3.38 -0.39
C ARG A 13 -6.58 -3.13 0.24
N THR A 14 -6.84 -3.83 1.33
CA THR A 14 -7.99 -3.58 2.22
C THR A 14 -7.59 -2.69 3.39
N THR A 15 -8.56 -2.25 4.19
CA THR A 15 -8.29 -1.55 5.45
C THR A 15 -7.46 -2.41 6.41
N ASP A 16 -7.77 -3.70 6.51
CA ASP A 16 -7.08 -4.66 7.38
C ASP A 16 -5.58 -4.76 7.03
N ASP A 17 -5.24 -4.68 5.74
CA ASP A 17 -3.83 -4.64 5.31
C ASP A 17 -3.10 -3.43 5.92
N TYR A 18 -3.72 -2.24 5.91
CA TYR A 18 -3.12 -1.03 6.49
C TYR A 18 -2.95 -1.14 8.01
N GLU A 19 -3.90 -1.78 8.71
CA GLU A 19 -3.79 -2.03 10.15
C GLU A 19 -2.63 -2.99 10.46
N ALA A 20 -2.50 -4.07 9.69
CA ALA A 20 -1.39 -5.01 9.81
C ALA A 20 -0.04 -4.31 9.54
N MET A 21 0.05 -3.47 8.52
CA MET A 21 1.27 -2.70 8.20
C MET A 21 1.65 -1.76 9.34
N ARG A 22 0.67 -1.06 9.94
CA ARG A 22 0.91 -0.20 11.09
C ARG A 22 1.41 -0.98 12.30
N ASN A 23 0.86 -2.16 12.56
CA ASN A 23 1.29 -3.07 13.64
C ASN A 23 2.70 -3.62 13.41
N ALA A 24 3.09 -3.82 12.15
CA ALA A 24 4.46 -4.20 11.77
C ALA A 24 5.46 -3.04 11.86
N GLY A 25 5.02 -1.81 12.12
CA GLY A 25 5.87 -0.62 12.26
C GLY A 25 6.12 0.14 10.96
N VAL A 26 5.36 -0.14 9.90
CA VAL A 26 5.40 0.66 8.66
C VAL A 26 4.71 2.00 8.90
N VAL A 27 5.38 3.09 8.55
CA VAL A 27 4.91 4.47 8.78
C VAL A 27 4.81 5.29 7.50
N ALA A 28 5.40 4.82 6.41
CA ALA A 28 5.24 5.40 5.08
C ALA A 28 5.35 4.32 4.02
N MET A 29 4.70 4.54 2.87
CA MET A 29 4.70 3.63 1.73
C MET A 29 4.86 4.44 0.45
N ILE A 30 5.50 3.86 -0.56
CA ILE A 30 5.56 4.41 -1.91
C ILE A 30 4.70 3.56 -2.82
N GLU A 31 3.70 4.20 -3.45
CA GLU A 31 3.00 3.60 -4.57
C GLU A 31 3.70 3.99 -5.87
N PRO A 32 4.32 3.03 -6.59
CA PRO A 32 4.96 3.32 -7.86
C PRO A 32 3.92 3.71 -8.90
N ALA A 33 4.32 4.55 -9.86
CA ALA A 33 3.47 4.93 -10.97
C ALA A 33 2.95 3.67 -11.69
N PHE A 34 1.64 3.45 -11.59
CA PHE A 34 0.95 2.31 -12.18
C PHE A 34 -0.21 2.81 -13.04
N TRP A 35 -0.37 2.20 -14.21
CA TRP A 35 -1.55 2.42 -15.04
C TRP A 35 -2.66 1.49 -14.52
N MET A 36 -3.72 2.06 -13.92
CA MET A 36 -4.83 1.28 -13.33
C MET A 36 -5.62 0.40 -14.32
N GLY A 37 -5.30 0.45 -15.60
CA GLY A 37 -6.05 -0.28 -16.64
C GLY A 37 -7.40 0.38 -16.89
N GLN A 38 -8.11 -0.13 -17.88
CA GLN A 38 -9.44 0.31 -18.28
C GLN A 38 -10.41 0.32 -17.07
N PRO A 39 -11.42 1.22 -17.03
CA PRO A 39 -12.42 1.22 -15.96
C PRO A 39 -13.06 -0.16 -15.79
N ARG A 40 -13.32 -0.57 -14.53
CA ARG A 40 -14.09 -1.79 -14.22
C ARG A 40 -15.60 -1.57 -14.44
N THR A 41 -15.96 -1.06 -15.62
CA THR A 41 -17.34 -0.88 -16.10
C THR A 41 -17.84 -2.13 -16.79
#